data_AF-A0A928ET53-F1
#
_entry.id   AF-A0A928ET53-F1
#
_cell.length_a   1.000
_cell.length_b   1.000
_cell.length_c   1.000
_cell.angle_alpha   90.00
_cell.angle_beta   90.00
_cell.angle_gamma   90.00
#
_symmetry.space_group_name_H-M   'P 1'
#
loop_
_entity.id
_entity.type
_entity.pdbx_description
1 polymer ?
#
loop_
_entity_poly.entity_id
_entity_poly.type
_entity_poly.pdbx_seq_one_letter_code
_entity_poly.pdbx_strand_id
1 'polypeptide(L)'
;MKLYAPTYYKRFQCIADRCEHSCCIGWEIDIDEETLQKYQALQGGYGSVIKESISMDDTPHFQLCAGERCPHLDERGLCKIILGLGEDYLCDICREHPRFYNFTKVAEVGLGMSCPEAARLILSSPDFAQTEEVGEVTDVTDDVPFDGCAARADLYAILENNDYASALDTIYHVYSIDAGEDEHWLEILNSLEYLDADHKELFLRYSSMRRPESGETDEYQKRFLAYLIYRHCTEAIHDEDFCTRLSFCLFCERLLASLICTQGARSLQEVAALASMISEEIEYSEENTWALMG
;
A
#
# COMPACT_ATOMS: atom_id res chain seq x y z
N MET A 1 -21.68 -4.44 -10.59
CA MET A 1 -21.25 -3.03 -10.44
C MET A 1 -20.03 -2.77 -11.30
N LYS A 2 -19.86 -1.56 -11.84
CA LYS A 2 -18.63 -1.18 -12.56
C LYS A 2 -17.46 -1.05 -11.59
N LEU A 3 -16.31 -1.60 -11.94
CA LEU A 3 -15.05 -1.52 -11.20
C LEU A 3 -14.27 -0.29 -11.66
N TYR A 4 -13.87 0.56 -10.72
CA TYR A 4 -13.07 1.76 -11.00
C TYR A 4 -11.68 1.65 -10.40
N ALA A 5 -10.70 2.30 -11.02
CA ALA A 5 -9.34 2.43 -10.51
C ALA A 5 -8.78 3.82 -10.76
N PRO A 6 -7.77 4.29 -10.01
CA PRO A 6 -7.06 5.51 -10.37
C PRO A 6 -6.42 5.38 -11.75
N THR A 7 -6.35 6.46 -12.53
CA THR A 7 -5.84 6.42 -13.92
C THR A 7 -4.40 5.90 -14.05
N TYR A 8 -3.61 5.95 -12.98
CA TYR A 8 -2.26 5.39 -12.96
C TYR A 8 -2.23 3.85 -12.84
N TYR A 9 -3.32 3.21 -12.42
CA TYR A 9 -3.41 1.79 -12.12
C TYR A 9 -2.92 0.90 -13.27
N LYS A 10 -3.39 1.14 -14.49
CA LYS A 10 -3.03 0.35 -15.69
C LYS A 10 -1.57 0.48 -16.10
N ARG A 11 -0.83 1.45 -15.54
CA ARG A 11 0.61 1.63 -15.83
C ARG A 11 1.49 0.72 -14.98
N PHE A 12 0.95 0.12 -13.92
CA PHE A 12 1.72 -0.74 -13.04
C PHE A 12 2.11 -2.04 -13.73
N GLN A 13 3.40 -2.34 -13.66
CA GLN A 13 4.00 -3.62 -14.04
C GLN A 13 5.14 -3.90 -13.07
N CYS A 14 5.29 -5.16 -12.66
CA CYS A 14 6.43 -5.55 -11.84
C CYS A 14 7.73 -5.29 -12.61
N ILE A 15 8.68 -4.60 -11.98
CA ILE A 15 9.97 -4.23 -12.58
C ILE A 15 11.02 -5.34 -12.49
N ALA A 16 10.65 -6.51 -11.96
CA ALA A 16 11.42 -7.75 -11.92
C ALA A 16 12.90 -7.56 -11.54
N ASP A 17 13.80 -7.58 -12.53
CA ASP A 17 15.26 -7.52 -12.36
C ASP A 17 15.77 -6.18 -11.82
N ARG A 18 14.95 -5.13 -11.91
CA ARG A 18 15.24 -3.80 -11.37
C ARG A 18 14.66 -3.55 -9.98
N CYS A 19 13.94 -4.51 -9.40
CA CYS A 19 13.41 -4.36 -8.05
C CYS A 19 14.54 -4.48 -7.02
N GLU A 20 14.40 -3.78 -5.90
CA GLU A 20 15.31 -3.88 -4.75
C GLU A 20 14.63 -4.56 -3.54
N HIS A 21 13.35 -4.90 -3.66
CA HIS A 21 12.52 -5.47 -2.60
C HIS A 21 12.11 -6.92 -2.90
N SER A 22 11.95 -7.69 -1.83
CA SER A 22 11.37 -9.04 -1.85
C SER A 22 9.92 -9.00 -1.36
N CYS A 23 8.95 -9.36 -2.21
CA CYS A 23 7.53 -9.35 -1.84
C CYS A 23 7.02 -10.62 -1.13
N CYS A 24 7.81 -11.71 -1.10
CA CYS A 24 7.38 -13.01 -0.56
C CYS A 24 8.28 -13.49 0.60
N ILE A 25 8.33 -12.69 1.66
CA ILE A 25 8.98 -13.03 2.95
C ILE A 25 7.91 -12.93 4.03
N GLY A 26 7.79 -13.94 4.89
CA GLY A 26 6.78 -14.00 5.95
C GLY A 26 5.38 -14.38 5.46
N TRP A 27 5.22 -14.64 4.15
CA TRP A 27 3.94 -15.01 3.56
C TRP A 27 4.06 -16.31 2.75
N GLU A 28 3.27 -17.30 3.13
CA GLU A 28 3.08 -18.53 2.36
C GLU A 28 2.22 -18.26 1.12
N ILE A 29 2.72 -18.68 -0.05
CA ILE A 29 2.09 -18.41 -1.33
C ILE A 29 1.35 -19.66 -1.77
N ASP A 30 0.03 -19.58 -1.73
CA ASP A 30 -0.86 -20.56 -2.36
C ASP A 30 -0.70 -20.53 -3.89
N ILE A 31 -0.85 -21.69 -4.49
CA ILE A 31 -0.71 -21.94 -5.92
C ILE A 31 -2.09 -22.30 -6.45
N ASP A 32 -2.64 -21.42 -7.28
CA ASP A 32 -3.91 -21.65 -7.97
C ASP A 32 -3.81 -22.86 -8.92
N GLU A 33 -4.96 -23.46 -9.22
CA GLU A 33 -5.04 -24.71 -10.00
C GLU A 33 -4.41 -24.56 -11.39
N GLU A 34 -4.62 -23.42 -12.05
CA GLU A 34 -4.07 -23.17 -13.40
C GLU A 34 -2.53 -23.10 -13.35
N THR A 35 -1.99 -22.37 -12.39
CA THR A 35 -0.54 -22.22 -12.20
C THR A 35 0.09 -23.53 -11.76
N LEU A 36 -0.57 -24.33 -10.92
CA LEU A 36 -0.10 -25.66 -10.55
C LEU A 36 0.03 -26.57 -11.78
N GLN A 37 -0.96 -26.56 -12.67
CA GLN A 37 -0.90 -27.34 -13.92
C GLN A 37 0.27 -26.89 -14.81
N LYS A 38 0.51 -25.58 -14.91
CA LYS A 38 1.68 -25.02 -15.63
C LYS A 38 2.98 -25.54 -15.01
N TYR A 39 3.13 -25.49 -13.69
CA TYR A 39 4.32 -25.97 -12.97
C TYR A 39 4.55 -27.48 -13.14
N GLN A 40 3.49 -28.28 -13.10
CA GLN A 40 3.58 -29.73 -13.32
C GLN A 40 4.10 -30.06 -14.73
N ALA A 41 3.69 -29.28 -15.73
CA ALA A 41 4.13 -29.44 -17.11
C ALA A 41 5.57 -28.98 -17.40
N LEU A 42 6.15 -28.14 -16.52
CA LEU A 42 7.51 -27.61 -16.71
C LEU A 42 8.57 -28.72 -16.81
N GLN A 43 9.48 -28.54 -17.75
CA GLN A 43 10.62 -29.42 -17.98
C GLN A 43 11.93 -28.72 -17.60
N GLY A 44 12.99 -29.51 -17.43
CA GLY A 44 14.33 -29.01 -17.11
C GLY A 44 14.55 -28.75 -15.61
N GLY A 45 15.79 -28.38 -15.28
CA GLY A 45 16.25 -28.32 -13.89
C GLY A 45 15.43 -27.38 -13.00
N TYR A 46 15.10 -26.18 -13.50
CA TYR A 46 14.31 -25.24 -12.72
C TYR A 46 12.85 -25.68 -12.55
N GLY A 47 12.27 -26.36 -13.55
CA GLY A 47 10.95 -26.98 -13.43
C GLY A 47 10.93 -28.05 -12.34
N SER A 48 11.98 -28.86 -12.19
CA SER A 48 12.11 -29.80 -11.07
C SER A 48 12.18 -29.07 -9.73
N VAL A 49 12.96 -27.99 -9.63
CA VAL A 49 13.05 -27.17 -8.41
C VAL A 49 11.69 -26.62 -7.99
N ILE A 50 10.90 -26.11 -8.94
CA ILE A 50 9.52 -25.64 -8.66
C ILE A 50 8.65 -26.79 -8.16
N LYS A 51 8.69 -27.96 -8.81
CA LYS A 51 7.86 -29.10 -8.37
C LYS A 51 8.25 -29.63 -6.99
N GLU A 52 9.54 -29.64 -6.68
CA GLU A 52 10.07 -30.11 -5.40
C GLU A 52 9.81 -29.13 -4.25
N SER A 53 9.54 -27.84 -4.55
CA SER A 53 9.21 -26.84 -3.54
C SER A 53 7.72 -26.77 -3.20
N ILE A 54 6.87 -27.55 -3.86
CA ILE A 54 5.41 -27.50 -3.65
C ILE A 54 5.00 -28.53 -2.61
N SER A 55 4.31 -28.05 -1.58
CA SER A 55 3.55 -28.90 -0.65
C SER A 55 2.16 -29.17 -1.21
N MET A 56 1.67 -30.40 -1.01
CA MET A 56 0.32 -30.83 -1.37
C MET A 56 -0.49 -31.26 -0.13
N ASP A 57 0.01 -30.95 1.07
CA ASP A 57 -0.60 -31.41 2.33
C ASP A 57 -1.94 -30.70 2.61
N ASP A 58 -2.07 -29.44 2.16
CA ASP A 58 -3.29 -28.63 2.20
C ASP A 58 -3.57 -28.02 0.80
N THR A 59 -4.08 -26.79 0.73
CA THR A 59 -4.04 -26.01 -0.52
C THR A 59 -2.61 -26.02 -1.07
N PRO A 60 -2.39 -26.35 -2.35
CA PRO A 60 -1.04 -26.39 -2.92
C PRO A 60 -0.31 -25.06 -2.69
N HIS A 61 0.87 -25.11 -2.09
CA HIS A 61 1.64 -23.91 -1.72
C HIS A 61 3.14 -24.14 -1.83
N PHE A 62 3.92 -23.06 -1.86
CA PHE A 62 5.38 -23.15 -1.78
C PHE A 62 5.86 -23.35 -0.34
N GLN A 63 6.64 -24.40 -0.11
CA GLN A 63 7.31 -24.64 1.17
C GLN A 63 8.36 -23.56 1.45
N LEU A 64 8.15 -22.78 2.51
CA LEU A 64 9.05 -21.71 2.89
C LEU A 64 10.41 -22.24 3.35
N CYS A 65 11.46 -21.53 2.95
CA CYS A 65 12.83 -21.75 3.42
C CYS A 65 13.07 -21.06 4.77
N ALA A 66 14.28 -21.23 5.32
CA ALA A 66 14.69 -20.54 6.56
C ALA A 66 14.46 -19.02 6.48
N GLY A 67 13.94 -18.44 7.57
CA GLY A 67 13.53 -17.02 7.62
C GLY A 67 12.26 -16.72 6.82
N GLU A 68 11.37 -17.71 6.69
CA GLU A 68 10.05 -17.56 6.04
C GLU A 68 10.14 -17.03 4.59
N ARG A 69 11.20 -17.42 3.88
CA ARG A 69 11.47 -16.95 2.52
C ARG A 69 10.88 -17.89 1.49
N CYS A 70 10.28 -17.34 0.44
CA CYS A 70 9.90 -18.12 -0.73
C CYS A 70 11.14 -18.82 -1.37
N PRO A 71 11.07 -20.11 -1.72
CA PRO A 71 12.19 -20.88 -2.30
C PRO A 71 12.63 -20.37 -3.69
N HIS A 72 11.81 -19.51 -4.30
CA HIS A 72 12.06 -18.94 -5.60
C HIS A 72 12.69 -17.55 -5.56
N LEU A 73 13.09 -17.05 -4.40
CA LEU A 73 13.97 -15.89 -4.32
C LEU A 73 15.42 -16.28 -4.72
N ASP A 74 16.09 -15.41 -5.47
CA ASP A 74 17.53 -15.50 -5.76
C ASP A 74 18.35 -14.92 -4.58
N GLU A 75 19.67 -14.95 -4.70
CA GLU A 75 20.60 -14.41 -3.70
C GLU A 75 20.47 -12.89 -3.48
N ARG A 76 19.84 -12.17 -4.41
CA ARG A 76 19.51 -10.74 -4.30
C ARG A 76 18.09 -10.51 -3.74
N GLY A 77 17.35 -11.58 -3.47
CA GLY A 77 15.97 -11.51 -3.01
C GLY A 77 14.94 -11.28 -4.12
N LEU A 78 15.27 -11.57 -5.38
CA LEU A 78 14.39 -11.38 -6.53
C LEU A 78 13.76 -12.69 -6.98
N CYS A 79 12.52 -12.64 -7.47
CA CYS A 79 11.75 -13.82 -7.83
C CYS A 79 12.23 -14.45 -9.15
N LYS A 80 12.83 -15.64 -9.06
CA LYS A 80 13.31 -16.43 -10.21
C LYS A 80 12.20 -16.84 -11.18
N ILE A 81 10.95 -16.93 -10.73
CA ILE A 81 9.81 -17.28 -11.60
C ILE A 81 9.56 -16.17 -12.60
N ILE A 82 9.32 -14.93 -12.16
CA ILE A 82 9.12 -13.80 -13.09
C ILE A 82 10.39 -13.51 -13.90
N LEU A 83 11.59 -13.65 -13.30
CA LEU A 83 12.85 -13.43 -14.00
C LEU A 83 13.11 -14.44 -15.12
N GLY A 84 12.76 -15.71 -14.91
CA GLY A 84 13.11 -16.81 -15.82
C GLY A 84 11.96 -17.28 -16.72
N LEU A 85 10.73 -17.29 -16.21
CA LEU A 85 9.54 -17.81 -16.88
C LEU A 85 8.56 -16.71 -17.31
N GLY A 86 8.64 -15.53 -16.69
CA GLY A 86 7.79 -14.39 -16.98
C GLY A 86 6.51 -14.34 -16.14
N GLU A 87 5.76 -13.26 -16.31
CA GLU A 87 4.57 -12.95 -15.50
C GLU A 87 3.47 -14.03 -15.63
N ASP A 88 3.34 -14.69 -16.78
CA ASP A 88 2.32 -15.74 -17.04
C ASP A 88 2.46 -17.00 -16.18
N TYR A 89 3.59 -17.15 -15.50
CA TYR A 89 3.88 -18.25 -14.58
C TYR A 89 3.75 -17.86 -13.11
N LEU A 90 3.39 -16.61 -12.78
CA LEU A 90 3.08 -16.23 -11.41
C LEU A 90 1.73 -16.80 -10.98
N CYS A 91 1.69 -17.29 -9.74
CA CYS A 91 0.45 -17.61 -9.03
C CYS A 91 -0.43 -16.35 -8.91
N ASP A 92 -1.74 -16.53 -8.77
CA ASP A 92 -2.68 -15.41 -8.66
C ASP A 92 -2.30 -14.43 -7.55
N ILE A 93 -1.94 -14.91 -6.36
CA ILE A 93 -1.49 -14.06 -5.24
C ILE A 93 -0.30 -13.17 -5.64
N CYS A 94 0.70 -13.74 -6.32
CA CYS A 94 1.87 -13.01 -6.78
C CYS A 94 1.55 -12.01 -7.91
N ARG A 95 0.62 -12.36 -8.81
CA ARG A 95 0.18 -11.50 -9.91
C ARG A 95 -0.65 -10.32 -9.39
N GLU A 96 -1.49 -10.58 -8.39
CA GLU A 96 -2.37 -9.59 -7.82
C GLU A 96 -1.60 -8.57 -6.99
N HIS A 97 -0.55 -8.98 -6.25
CA HIS A 97 0.28 -8.04 -5.50
C HIS A 97 0.81 -6.89 -6.38
N PRO A 98 0.69 -5.62 -5.95
CA PRO A 98 0.23 -5.10 -4.66
C PRO A 98 -1.23 -4.61 -4.67
N ARG A 99 -2.11 -5.18 -5.51
CA ARG A 99 -3.49 -4.70 -5.68
C ARG A 99 -4.30 -4.92 -4.40
N PHE A 100 -5.17 -3.96 -4.12
CA PHE A 100 -6.21 -4.09 -3.10
C PHE A 100 -7.57 -3.76 -3.72
N TYR A 101 -8.63 -4.23 -3.08
CA TYR A 101 -10.00 -4.10 -3.56
C TYR A 101 -10.90 -3.55 -2.45
N ASN A 102 -11.74 -2.58 -2.79
CA ASN A 102 -12.80 -2.08 -1.92
C ASN A 102 -14.15 -2.40 -2.56
N PHE A 103 -14.99 -3.14 -1.83
CA PHE A 103 -16.32 -3.59 -2.26
C PHE A 103 -17.42 -3.18 -1.28
N THR A 104 -17.29 -2.00 -0.66
CA THR A 104 -18.34 -1.43 0.20
C THR A 104 -19.51 -0.90 -0.64
N LYS A 105 -19.72 0.42 -0.71
CA LYS A 105 -20.72 1.04 -1.59
C LYS A 105 -20.25 1.14 -3.04
N VAL A 106 -18.94 1.02 -3.25
CA VAL A 106 -18.29 1.09 -4.55
C VAL A 106 -17.46 -0.14 -4.81
N ALA A 107 -17.28 -0.46 -6.09
CA ALA A 107 -16.31 -1.44 -6.53
C ALA A 107 -15.08 -0.69 -7.04
N GLU A 108 -14.02 -0.70 -6.25
CA GLU A 108 -12.77 -0.02 -6.54
C GLU A 108 -11.58 -0.96 -6.40
N VAL A 109 -10.59 -0.77 -7.26
CA VAL A 109 -9.29 -1.44 -7.17
C VAL A 109 -8.19 -0.39 -7.12
N GLY A 110 -7.13 -0.66 -6.38
CA GLY A 110 -5.97 0.22 -6.25
C GLY A 110 -4.65 -0.56 -6.20
N LEU A 111 -3.56 0.16 -5.96
CA LEU A 111 -2.22 -0.41 -5.75
C LEU A 111 -1.74 0.01 -4.36
N GLY A 112 -1.29 -0.94 -3.55
CA GLY A 112 -0.68 -0.66 -2.26
C GLY A 112 0.77 -0.19 -2.39
N MET A 113 1.18 0.71 -1.50
CA MET A 113 2.50 1.32 -1.54
C MET A 113 3.64 0.44 -1.04
N SER A 114 3.38 -0.73 -0.46
CA SER A 114 4.43 -1.68 -0.06
C SER A 114 5.30 -2.12 -1.24
N CYS A 115 4.77 -2.07 -2.47
CA CYS A 115 5.60 -2.19 -3.66
C CYS A 115 6.27 -0.83 -3.99
N PRO A 116 7.62 -0.76 -4.08
CA PRO A 116 8.32 0.50 -4.38
C PRO A 116 7.96 1.08 -5.76
N GLU A 117 7.66 0.23 -6.75
CA GLU A 117 7.21 0.72 -8.06
C GLU A 117 5.79 1.29 -7.99
N ALA A 118 4.90 0.70 -7.19
CA ALA A 118 3.57 1.27 -6.98
C ALA A 118 3.67 2.62 -6.26
N ALA A 119 4.46 2.72 -5.18
CA ALA A 119 4.70 3.99 -4.50
C ALA A 119 5.25 5.05 -5.47
N ARG A 120 6.26 4.70 -6.28
CA ARG A 120 6.80 5.61 -7.31
C ARG A 120 5.73 6.05 -8.31
N LEU A 121 4.89 5.15 -8.80
CA LEU A 121 3.82 5.47 -9.75
C LEU A 121 2.76 6.38 -9.15
N ILE A 122 2.35 6.12 -7.91
CA ILE A 122 1.36 6.92 -7.20
C ILE A 122 1.90 8.33 -6.94
N LEU A 123 3.09 8.44 -6.35
CA LEU A 123 3.70 9.73 -6.01
C LEU A 123 4.12 10.56 -7.23
N SER A 124 4.30 9.93 -8.40
CA SER A 124 4.57 10.64 -9.66
C SER A 124 3.33 10.98 -10.48
N SER A 125 2.12 10.62 -10.02
CA SER A 125 0.89 10.85 -10.77
C SER A 125 0.25 12.19 -10.39
N PRO A 126 0.26 13.22 -11.27
CA PRO A 126 -0.40 14.49 -10.98
C PRO A 126 -1.92 14.36 -10.95
N ASP A 127 -2.50 13.43 -11.71
CA ASP A 127 -3.93 13.20 -11.82
C ASP A 127 -4.47 12.25 -10.72
N PHE A 128 -4.06 12.46 -9.46
CA PHE A 128 -4.37 11.55 -8.34
C PHE A 128 -5.87 11.39 -8.06
N ALA A 129 -6.69 12.39 -8.43
CA ALA A 129 -8.14 12.38 -8.21
C ALA A 129 -8.93 11.68 -9.33
N GLN A 130 -8.31 11.39 -10.47
CA GLN A 130 -9.01 10.82 -11.62
C GLN A 130 -9.10 9.31 -11.52
N THR A 131 -10.30 8.78 -11.74
CA THR A 131 -10.56 7.34 -11.85
C THR A 131 -11.11 6.99 -13.23
N GLU A 132 -10.91 5.74 -13.63
CA GLU A 132 -11.42 5.17 -14.87
C GLU A 132 -12.05 3.79 -14.62
N GLU A 133 -13.01 3.43 -15.46
CA GLU A 133 -13.61 2.10 -15.47
C GLU A 133 -12.59 1.06 -15.97
N VAL A 134 -12.41 -0.02 -15.20
CA VAL A 134 -11.44 -1.08 -15.50
C VAL A 134 -12.08 -2.47 -15.59
N GLY A 135 -13.37 -2.60 -15.27
CA GLY A 135 -14.09 -3.86 -15.40
C GLY A 135 -15.48 -3.81 -14.77
N GLU A 136 -16.04 -5.00 -14.52
CA GLU A 136 -17.32 -5.19 -13.83
C GLU A 136 -17.19 -6.33 -12.82
N VAL A 137 -17.81 -6.18 -11.65
CA VAL A 137 -17.87 -7.21 -10.58
C VAL A 137 -19.31 -7.56 -10.25
N THR A 138 -19.56 -8.81 -9.85
CA THR A 138 -20.92 -9.36 -9.67
C THR A 138 -21.42 -9.38 -8.23
N ASP A 139 -20.55 -9.21 -7.23
CA ASP A 139 -20.91 -9.22 -5.81
C ASP A 139 -20.37 -7.96 -5.12
N VAL A 140 -21.27 -7.11 -4.65
CA VAL A 140 -20.97 -5.96 -3.77
C VAL A 140 -22.06 -5.93 -2.70
N THR A 141 -21.70 -5.56 -1.48
CA THR A 141 -22.65 -5.48 -0.38
C THR A 141 -23.53 -4.23 -0.54
N ASP A 142 -24.83 -4.42 -0.76
CA ASP A 142 -25.72 -3.36 -1.25
C ASP A 142 -26.25 -2.36 -0.17
N ASP A 143 -25.89 -2.51 1.10
CA ASP A 143 -26.57 -1.80 2.21
C ASP A 143 -25.68 -0.84 3.02
N VAL A 144 -24.73 -0.12 2.39
CA VAL A 144 -23.99 0.97 3.06
C VAL A 144 -24.61 2.33 2.71
N PRO A 145 -25.22 3.05 3.68
CA PRO A 145 -25.87 4.35 3.40
C PRO A 145 -24.87 5.47 3.11
N PHE A 146 -23.73 5.48 3.82
CA PHE A 146 -22.72 6.53 3.74
C PHE A 146 -22.10 6.62 2.34
N ASP A 147 -21.87 7.85 1.87
CA ASP A 147 -21.29 8.09 0.55
C ASP A 147 -19.82 8.50 0.66
N GLY A 148 -18.96 7.50 0.88
CA GLY A 148 -17.50 7.72 0.96
C GLY A 148 -16.90 8.30 -0.33
N CYS A 149 -17.55 8.10 -1.48
CA CYS A 149 -17.09 8.68 -2.74
C CYS A 149 -17.34 10.19 -2.81
N ALA A 150 -18.50 10.65 -2.34
CA ALA A 150 -18.78 12.08 -2.23
C ALA A 150 -17.81 12.75 -1.26
N ALA A 151 -17.59 12.15 -0.08
CA ALA A 151 -16.66 12.68 0.92
C ALA A 151 -15.20 12.73 0.41
N ARG A 152 -14.75 11.69 -0.32
CA ARG A 152 -13.45 11.71 -1.01
C ARG A 152 -13.38 12.81 -2.07
N ALA A 153 -14.43 13.03 -2.85
CA ALA A 153 -14.45 14.09 -3.87
C ALA A 153 -14.29 15.49 -3.24
N ASP A 154 -14.91 15.73 -2.08
CA ASP A 154 -14.74 16.97 -1.33
C ASP A 154 -13.30 17.14 -0.83
N LEU A 155 -12.67 16.07 -0.29
CA LEU A 155 -11.26 16.09 0.11
C LEU A 155 -10.33 16.36 -1.08
N TYR A 156 -10.56 15.72 -2.23
CA TYR A 156 -9.76 15.95 -3.44
C TYR A 156 -9.91 17.38 -3.97
N ALA A 157 -11.12 17.95 -3.94
CA ALA A 157 -11.33 19.34 -4.28
C ALA A 157 -10.53 20.28 -3.35
N ILE A 158 -10.41 19.97 -2.05
CA ILE A 158 -9.56 20.74 -1.13
C ILE A 158 -8.08 20.62 -1.52
N LEU A 159 -7.59 19.40 -1.83
CA LEU A 159 -6.19 19.16 -2.21
C LEU A 159 -5.80 19.81 -3.56
N GLU A 160 -6.74 19.89 -4.51
CA GLU A 160 -6.50 20.48 -5.83
C GLU A 160 -6.56 22.01 -5.85
N ASN A 161 -7.45 22.60 -5.04
CA ASN A 161 -7.72 24.04 -5.09
C ASN A 161 -6.85 24.88 -4.15
N ASN A 162 -5.98 24.25 -3.36
CA ASN A 162 -5.14 24.92 -2.37
C ASN A 162 -3.66 24.49 -2.52
N ASP A 163 -2.74 25.35 -2.08
CA ASP A 163 -1.41 24.87 -1.75
C ASP A 163 -1.49 23.82 -0.63
N TYR A 164 -0.48 22.96 -0.53
CA TYR A 164 -0.59 21.76 0.30
C TYR A 164 -0.76 22.07 1.80
N ALA A 165 -0.08 23.09 2.32
CA ALA A 165 -0.22 23.49 3.72
C ALA A 165 -1.64 24.02 4.00
N SER A 166 -2.14 24.92 3.15
CA SER A 166 -3.52 25.43 3.26
C SER A 166 -4.58 24.33 3.10
N ALA A 167 -4.31 23.31 2.28
CA ALA A 167 -5.19 22.16 2.11
C ALA A 167 -5.29 21.36 3.41
N LEU A 168 -4.17 21.03 4.06
CA LEU A 168 -4.15 20.34 5.35
C LEU A 168 -4.91 21.13 6.41
N ASP A 169 -4.63 22.43 6.57
CA ASP A 169 -5.33 23.28 7.54
C ASP A 169 -6.85 23.29 7.30
N THR A 170 -7.25 23.33 6.02
CA THR A 170 -8.67 23.26 5.63
C THR A 170 -9.29 21.91 5.99
N ILE A 171 -8.61 20.80 5.72
CA ILE A 171 -9.11 19.45 6.04
C ILE A 171 -9.29 19.30 7.57
N TYR A 172 -8.27 19.65 8.36
CA TYR A 172 -8.35 19.62 9.82
C TYR A 172 -9.53 20.44 10.35
N HIS A 173 -9.74 21.64 9.80
CA HIS A 173 -10.81 22.52 10.24
C HIS A 173 -12.21 22.03 9.81
N VAL A 174 -12.40 21.70 8.54
CA VAL A 174 -13.71 21.32 7.97
C VAL A 174 -14.22 20.02 8.59
N TYR A 175 -13.33 19.04 8.79
CA TYR A 175 -13.69 17.74 9.36
C TYR A 175 -13.52 17.68 10.88
N SER A 176 -13.13 18.80 11.52
CA SER A 176 -12.94 18.88 12.98
C SER A 176 -12.02 17.79 13.54
N ILE A 177 -10.97 17.44 12.79
CA ILE A 177 -10.01 16.42 13.20
C ILE A 177 -9.05 17.01 14.23
N ASP A 178 -8.91 16.35 15.38
CA ASP A 178 -7.83 16.65 16.32
C ASP A 178 -6.53 15.99 15.82
N ALA A 179 -5.48 16.78 15.66
CA ALA A 179 -4.17 16.25 15.29
C ALA A 179 -3.58 15.39 16.40
N GLY A 180 -3.93 15.61 17.67
CA GLY A 180 -3.32 14.92 18.80
C GLY A 180 -1.85 15.31 19.04
N GLU A 181 -1.38 14.99 20.24
CA GLU A 181 -0.05 15.37 20.74
C GLU A 181 1.02 14.33 20.38
N ASP A 182 2.28 14.76 20.26
CA ASP A 182 3.41 13.87 19.93
C ASP A 182 3.56 12.73 20.95
N GLU A 183 3.33 12.98 22.24
CA GLU A 183 3.44 11.96 23.31
C GLU A 183 2.48 10.78 23.08
N HIS A 184 1.23 11.07 22.73
CA HIS A 184 0.22 10.06 22.45
C HIS A 184 0.59 9.20 21.24
N TRP A 185 0.98 9.84 20.13
CA TRP A 185 1.36 9.12 18.92
C TRP A 185 2.63 8.30 19.09
N LEU A 186 3.61 8.80 19.85
CA LEU A 186 4.84 8.05 20.15
C LEU A 186 4.56 6.83 21.03
N GLU A 187 3.57 6.89 21.93
CA GLU A 187 3.13 5.72 22.70
C GLU A 187 2.57 4.63 21.77
N ILE A 188 1.69 4.99 20.84
CA ILE A 188 1.13 4.04 19.87
C ILE A 188 2.22 3.49 18.96
N LEU A 189 3.05 4.35 18.36
CA LEU A 189 4.19 3.96 17.52
C LEU A 189 5.13 3.01 18.23
N ASN A 190 5.33 3.15 19.55
CA ASN A 190 6.19 2.26 20.32
C ASN A 190 5.56 0.87 20.56
N SER A 191 4.23 0.77 20.52
CA SER A 191 3.50 -0.48 20.68
C SER A 191 3.31 -1.29 19.39
N LEU A 192 3.57 -0.71 18.22
CA LEU A 192 3.42 -1.41 16.94
C LEU A 192 4.36 -2.62 16.81
N GLU A 193 3.90 -3.61 16.02
CA GLU A 193 4.68 -4.76 15.61
C GLU A 193 5.50 -4.43 14.37
N TYR A 194 6.81 -4.27 14.53
CA TYR A 194 7.70 -3.88 13.43
C TYR A 194 8.34 -5.09 12.76
N LEU A 195 8.49 -5.01 11.44
CA LEU A 195 9.26 -5.98 10.66
C LEU A 195 10.76 -5.92 10.98
N ASP A 196 11.27 -4.72 11.28
CA ASP A 196 12.69 -4.48 11.55
C ASP A 196 12.94 -3.46 12.68
N ALA A 197 14.04 -3.64 13.43
CA ALA A 197 14.39 -2.78 14.55
C ALA A 197 14.82 -1.36 14.12
N ASP A 198 15.45 -1.21 12.94
CA ASP A 198 15.85 0.08 12.40
C ASP A 198 14.62 0.90 11.96
N HIS A 199 13.58 0.22 11.46
CA HIS A 199 12.29 0.87 11.17
C HIS A 199 11.65 1.40 12.44
N LYS A 200 11.63 0.60 13.52
CA LYS A 200 11.15 1.05 14.83
C LYS A 200 11.92 2.26 15.35
N GLU A 201 13.25 2.21 15.32
CA GLU A 201 14.08 3.34 15.75
C GLU A 201 13.75 4.60 14.94
N LEU A 202 13.58 4.46 13.63
CA LEU A 202 13.24 5.58 12.75
C LEU A 202 11.86 6.17 13.05
N PHE A 203 10.83 5.33 13.21
CA PHE A 203 9.45 5.78 13.50
C PHE A 203 9.36 6.49 14.85
N LEU A 204 10.10 6.01 15.86
CA LEU A 204 10.16 6.65 17.18
C LEU A 204 10.90 7.99 17.19
N ARG A 205 11.51 8.40 16.08
CA ARG A 205 12.01 9.77 15.89
C ARG A 205 10.93 10.74 15.41
N TYR A 206 9.68 10.30 15.27
CA TYR A 206 8.54 11.12 14.91
C TYR A 206 8.44 12.41 15.76
N SER A 207 8.13 13.53 15.10
CA SER A 207 7.67 14.74 15.78
C SER A 207 6.85 15.60 14.82
N SER A 208 5.73 16.13 15.30
CA SER A 208 4.87 17.04 14.52
C SER A 208 5.53 18.37 14.16
N MET A 209 6.61 18.74 14.85
CA MET A 209 7.42 19.92 14.54
C MET A 209 8.32 19.72 13.32
N ARG A 210 8.55 18.48 12.88
CA ARG A 210 9.35 18.18 11.69
C ARG A 210 8.47 18.20 10.45
N ARG A 211 8.41 19.36 9.80
CA ARG A 211 7.74 19.52 8.51
C ARG A 211 8.74 19.95 7.44
N PRO A 212 8.69 19.35 6.24
CA PRO A 212 9.53 19.79 5.13
C PRO A 212 9.28 21.26 4.82
N GLU A 213 10.32 21.97 4.39
CA GLU A 213 10.11 23.30 3.80
C GLU A 213 9.26 23.15 2.54
N SER A 214 8.35 24.10 2.31
CA SER A 214 7.49 24.07 1.12
C SER A 214 8.34 24.02 -0.16
N GLY A 215 7.95 23.15 -1.09
CA GLY A 215 8.73 22.84 -2.27
C GLY A 215 8.27 21.58 -2.98
N GLU A 216 9.21 20.89 -3.62
CA GLU A 216 8.90 19.74 -4.48
C GLU A 216 8.28 18.56 -3.71
N THR A 217 8.64 18.39 -2.43
CA THR A 217 8.09 17.35 -1.57
C THR A 217 6.61 17.56 -1.24
N ASP A 218 6.06 18.77 -1.39
CA ASP A 218 4.64 19.05 -1.14
C ASP A 218 3.74 18.24 -2.09
N GLU A 219 4.17 18.10 -3.34
CA GLU A 219 3.42 17.34 -4.33
C GLU A 219 3.47 15.83 -4.07
N TYR A 220 4.58 15.31 -3.53
CA TYR A 220 4.67 13.91 -3.10
C TYR A 220 3.80 13.67 -1.87
N GLN A 221 3.86 14.53 -0.85
CA GLN A 221 3.02 14.42 0.35
C GLN A 221 1.52 14.51 0.01
N LYS A 222 1.13 15.44 -0.88
CA LYS A 222 -0.24 15.56 -1.39
C LYS A 222 -0.75 14.28 -2.04
N ARG A 223 0.05 13.66 -2.91
CA ARG A 223 -0.31 12.40 -3.59
C ARG A 223 -0.32 11.21 -2.64
N PHE A 224 0.54 11.22 -1.63
CA PHE A 224 0.52 10.24 -0.54
C PHE A 224 -0.79 10.30 0.25
N LEU A 225 -1.20 11.50 0.70
CA LEU A 225 -2.46 11.70 1.39
C LEU A 225 -3.67 11.33 0.50
N ALA A 226 -3.65 11.73 -0.77
CA ALA A 226 -4.72 11.38 -1.71
C ALA A 226 -4.87 9.86 -1.90
N TYR A 227 -3.77 9.12 -1.89
CA TYR A 227 -3.76 7.66 -1.91
C TYR A 227 -4.34 7.06 -0.62
N LEU A 228 -3.94 7.56 0.56
CA LEU A 228 -4.48 7.08 1.83
C LEU A 228 -5.99 7.29 1.90
N ILE A 229 -6.48 8.45 1.45
CA ILE A 229 -7.91 8.74 1.35
C ILE A 229 -8.59 7.76 0.38
N TYR A 230 -8.00 7.47 -0.78
CA TYR A 230 -8.55 6.50 -1.73
C TYR A 230 -8.67 5.09 -1.13
N ARG A 231 -7.61 4.66 -0.42
CA ARG A 231 -7.52 3.30 0.12
C ARG A 231 -8.41 3.11 1.35
N HIS A 232 -8.41 4.06 2.28
CA HIS A 232 -8.99 3.87 3.60
C HIS A 232 -10.33 4.56 3.80
N CYS A 233 -10.55 5.76 3.26
CA CYS A 233 -11.73 6.55 3.61
C CYS A 233 -13.01 6.08 2.88
N THR A 234 -12.91 5.47 1.70
CA THR A 234 -14.08 5.01 0.94
C THR A 234 -14.71 3.73 1.49
N GLU A 235 -14.01 3.03 2.39
CA GLU A 235 -14.57 1.90 3.13
C GLU A 235 -15.47 2.33 4.29
N ALA A 236 -15.51 3.62 4.62
CA ALA A 236 -16.28 4.10 5.76
C ALA A 236 -17.77 3.80 5.59
N ILE A 237 -18.43 3.38 6.68
CA ILE A 237 -19.85 3.00 6.66
C ILE A 237 -20.79 4.06 7.29
N HIS A 238 -20.23 5.03 8.01
CA HIS A 238 -20.92 6.20 8.56
C HIS A 238 -19.93 7.36 8.84
N ASP A 239 -20.44 8.54 9.21
CA ASP A 239 -19.64 9.76 9.37
C ASP A 239 -18.52 9.61 10.43
N GLU A 240 -18.82 9.02 11.60
CA GLU A 240 -17.80 8.85 12.65
C GLU A 240 -16.63 7.94 12.20
N ASP A 241 -16.92 6.85 11.47
CA ASP A 241 -15.91 5.94 10.91
C ASP A 241 -15.08 6.64 9.83
N PHE A 242 -15.71 7.49 9.00
CA PHE A 242 -14.99 8.32 8.05
C PHE A 242 -14.00 9.26 8.74
N CYS A 243 -14.41 9.94 9.82
CA CYS A 243 -13.51 10.83 10.57
C CYS A 243 -12.35 10.06 11.22
N THR A 244 -12.59 8.87 11.75
CA THR A 244 -11.53 7.99 12.28
C THR A 244 -10.52 7.62 11.19
N ARG A 245 -11.00 7.18 10.03
CA ARG A 245 -10.14 6.83 8.87
C ARG A 245 -9.38 8.03 8.33
N LEU A 246 -10.01 9.21 8.30
CA LEU A 246 -9.35 10.45 7.89
C LEU A 246 -8.28 10.88 8.92
N SER A 247 -8.54 10.74 10.21
CA SER A 247 -7.54 10.98 11.27
C SER A 247 -6.32 10.09 11.09
N PHE A 248 -6.53 8.79 10.85
CA PHE A 248 -5.47 7.85 10.49
C PHE A 248 -4.67 8.30 9.26
N CYS A 249 -5.35 8.68 8.16
CA CYS A 249 -4.69 9.17 6.95
C CYS A 249 -3.80 10.40 7.22
N LEU A 250 -4.30 11.35 8.01
CA LEU A 250 -3.59 12.57 8.39
C LEU A 250 -2.43 12.30 9.36
N PHE A 251 -2.53 11.29 10.22
CA PHE A 251 -1.41 10.85 11.03
C PHE A 251 -0.30 10.23 10.16
N CYS A 252 -0.63 9.30 9.26
CA CYS A 252 0.34 8.69 8.35
C CYS A 252 1.02 9.75 7.46
N GLU A 253 0.28 10.76 7.02
CA GLU A 253 0.82 11.92 6.30
C GLU A 253 1.87 12.68 7.14
N ARG A 254 1.54 13.02 8.40
CA ARG A 254 2.48 13.68 9.33
C ARG A 254 3.69 12.82 9.64
N LEU A 255 3.50 11.50 9.75
CA LEU A 255 4.59 10.56 9.92
C LEU A 255 5.53 10.63 8.71
N LEU A 256 5.00 10.56 7.48
CA LEU A 256 5.81 10.73 6.27
C LEU A 256 6.55 12.06 6.26
N ALA A 257 5.89 13.17 6.55
CA ALA A 257 6.51 14.51 6.61
C ALA A 257 7.68 14.54 7.61
N SER A 258 7.49 13.97 8.80
CA SER A 258 8.54 13.86 9.82
C SER A 258 9.70 12.98 9.35
N LEU A 259 9.42 11.85 8.69
CA LEU A 259 10.45 10.95 8.16
C LEU A 259 11.25 11.60 7.02
N ILE A 260 10.60 12.35 6.13
CA ILE A 260 11.25 13.13 5.07
C ILE A 260 12.29 14.07 5.69
N CYS A 261 11.92 14.84 6.72
CA CYS A 261 12.86 15.71 7.43
C CYS A 261 13.98 14.93 8.12
N THR A 262 13.64 13.79 8.72
CA THR A 262 14.56 12.98 9.52
C THR A 262 15.65 12.35 8.66
N GLN A 263 15.29 11.91 7.46
CA GLN A 263 16.20 11.30 6.48
C GLN A 263 16.77 12.30 5.47
N GLY A 264 16.25 13.53 5.44
CA GLY A 264 16.64 14.55 4.47
C GLY A 264 16.23 14.20 3.03
N ALA A 265 15.17 13.41 2.85
CA ALA A 265 14.66 12.98 1.56
C ALA A 265 14.17 14.19 0.74
N ARG A 266 14.49 14.23 -0.56
CA ARG A 266 14.09 15.33 -1.44
C ARG A 266 13.56 14.85 -2.80
N SER A 267 14.03 13.70 -3.26
CA SER A 267 13.66 13.13 -4.54
C SER A 267 12.44 12.22 -4.42
N LEU A 268 11.74 12.01 -5.55
CA LEU A 268 10.67 11.03 -5.67
C LEU A 268 11.09 9.64 -5.15
N GLN A 269 12.31 9.19 -5.46
CA GLN A 269 12.77 7.86 -5.08
C GLN A 269 12.93 7.73 -3.56
N GLU A 270 13.52 8.74 -2.90
CA GLU A 270 13.68 8.75 -1.45
C GLU A 270 12.33 8.83 -0.73
N VAL A 271 11.41 9.69 -1.21
CA VAL A 271 10.07 9.80 -0.61
C VAL A 271 9.23 8.55 -0.85
N ALA A 272 9.34 7.93 -2.04
CA ALA A 272 8.67 6.66 -2.33
C ALA A 272 9.17 5.53 -1.42
N ALA A 273 10.47 5.46 -1.13
CA ALA A 273 11.01 4.46 -0.19
C ALA A 273 10.44 4.64 1.22
N LEU A 274 10.30 5.88 1.70
CA LEU A 274 9.66 6.15 2.99
C LEU A 274 8.16 5.81 3.00
N ALA A 275 7.45 6.14 1.92
CA ALA A 275 6.03 5.79 1.77
C ALA A 275 5.82 4.26 1.72
N SER A 276 6.70 3.53 1.02
CA SER A 276 6.67 2.06 1.01
C SER A 276 6.92 1.47 2.38
N MET A 277 7.93 1.97 3.12
CA MET A 277 8.20 1.55 4.50
C MET A 277 6.99 1.79 5.42
N ILE A 278 6.33 2.95 5.31
CA ILE A 278 5.09 3.23 6.06
C ILE A 278 4.00 2.21 5.69
N SER A 279 3.85 1.91 4.41
CA SER A 279 2.85 0.95 3.94
C SER A 279 3.12 -0.46 4.45
N GLU A 280 4.37 -0.94 4.37
CA GLU A 280 4.80 -2.26 4.84
C GLU A 280 4.56 -2.42 6.35
N GLU A 281 4.93 -1.42 7.16
CA GLU A 281 4.79 -1.49 8.62
C GLU A 281 3.36 -1.27 9.10
N ILE A 282 2.60 -0.38 8.44
CA ILE A 282 1.26 0.01 8.92
C ILE A 282 0.15 -0.66 8.10
N GLU A 283 0.05 -0.35 6.81
CA GLU A 283 -1.11 -0.72 6.00
C GLU A 283 -1.21 -2.22 5.66
N TYR A 284 -0.10 -2.95 5.81
CA TYR A 284 -0.02 -4.40 5.60
C TYR A 284 0.03 -5.19 6.91
N SER A 285 -0.20 -4.53 8.06
CA SER A 285 -0.46 -5.15 9.35
C SER A 285 -1.83 -4.70 9.86
N GLU A 286 -2.78 -5.64 9.96
CA GLU A 286 -4.11 -5.35 10.51
C GLU A 286 -4.02 -4.84 11.95
N GLU A 287 -3.12 -5.42 12.74
CA GLU A 287 -2.87 -5.06 14.14
C GLU A 287 -2.35 -3.63 14.26
N ASN A 288 -1.39 -3.24 13.42
CA ASN A 288 -0.85 -1.88 13.43
C ASN A 288 -1.85 -0.85 12.89
N THR A 289 -2.60 -1.20 11.84
CA THR A 289 -3.68 -0.35 11.32
C THR A 289 -4.75 -0.11 12.39
N TRP A 290 -5.18 -1.15 13.10
CA TRP A 290 -6.15 -1.03 14.20
C TRP A 290 -5.60 -0.23 15.37
N ALA A 291 -4.33 -0.40 15.74
CA ALA A 291 -3.72 0.36 16.82
C ALA A 291 -3.72 1.88 16.55
N LEU A 292 -3.67 2.29 15.28
CA LEU A 292 -3.68 3.70 14.87
C LEU A 292 -5.08 4.25 14.55
N MET A 293 -6.08 3.37 14.36
CA MET A 293 -7.48 3.74 14.14
C MET A 293 -8.36 3.63 15.41
N GLY A 294 -7.86 3.02 16.48
CA GLY A 294 -8.56 2.81 17.76
C GLY A 294 -8.37 3.93 18.76
#